data_AF-A0A9J5Z1R5-F1
#
_entry.id   AF-A0A9J5Z1R5-F1
#
_cell.length_a   1.000
_cell.length_b   1.000
_cell.length_c   1.000
_cell.angle_alpha   90.00
_cell.angle_beta   90.00
_cell.angle_gamma   90.00
#
_symmetry.space_group_name_H-M   'P 1'
#
loop_
_entity.id
_entity.type
_entity.pdbx_description
1 polymer ?
#
loop_
_entity_poly.entity_id
_entity_poly.type
_entity_poly.pdbx_seq_one_letter_code
_entity_poly.pdbx_strand_id
1 'polypeptide(L)'
;MAITSFVRFLLSLLLILVQANGRNDSTCPKSFSCGNFTDLRLPYSLPTQPYCGIMPTSGCDAKPFPRIQLVPGGEWYYILKMHNSSVWLGDPMLQTTLTQHKCQVFNKKFSLPYSPSISFNMINLINIFICISSSNNVHNITQNKNDHFVGYNMYSGCEGFIIYYKFSDEYIRAYNIPTNCSLIRLPIHSSHGDLFNMLGPEILVEWKLSEECNKCHYGGGQCQSDKTNKFSCHKDAKTPTSSTDQRIVTIERNMGELILVTVLEYI
;
A
#
# COMPACT_ATOMS: atom_id res chain seq x y z
N MET A 1 -48.93 -16.68 -17.74
CA MET A 1 -47.53 -16.82 -18.21
C MET A 1 -46.62 -15.66 -17.80
N ALA A 2 -47.08 -14.40 -17.79
CA ALA A 2 -46.26 -13.25 -17.38
C ALA A 2 -45.97 -13.19 -15.87
N ILE A 3 -46.96 -13.50 -15.03
CA ILE A 3 -46.86 -13.46 -13.55
C ILE A 3 -45.84 -14.49 -13.04
N THR A 4 -45.89 -15.71 -13.57
CA THR A 4 -44.92 -16.78 -13.25
C THR A 4 -43.49 -16.43 -13.65
N SER A 5 -43.33 -15.66 -14.74
CA SER A 5 -42.01 -15.18 -15.18
C SER A 5 -41.47 -14.09 -14.27
N PHE A 6 -42.34 -13.18 -13.80
CA PHE A 6 -41.96 -12.10 -12.90
C PHE A 6 -41.56 -12.62 -11.50
N VAL A 7 -42.30 -13.60 -10.97
CA VAL A 7 -41.96 -14.24 -9.69
C VAL A 7 -40.60 -14.96 -9.75
N ARG A 8 -40.30 -15.65 -10.86
CA ARG A 8 -38.99 -16.30 -11.07
C ARG A 8 -37.84 -15.29 -11.18
N PHE A 9 -38.10 -14.13 -11.78
CA PHE A 9 -37.12 -13.05 -11.85
C PHE A 9 -36.83 -12.46 -10.46
N LEU A 10 -37.86 -12.21 -9.65
CA LEU A 10 -37.71 -11.72 -8.27
C LEU A 10 -36.98 -12.73 -7.38
N LEU A 11 -37.28 -14.03 -7.49
CA LEU A 11 -36.58 -15.08 -6.76
C LEU A 11 -35.10 -15.16 -7.16
N SER A 12 -34.80 -15.04 -8.45
CA SER A 12 -33.42 -14.97 -8.94
C SER A 12 -32.69 -13.74 -8.40
N LEU A 13 -33.36 -12.58 -8.37
CA LEU A 13 -32.80 -11.34 -7.82
C LEU A 13 -32.53 -11.46 -6.32
N LEU A 14 -33.45 -12.07 -5.57
CA LEU A 14 -33.29 -12.36 -4.14
C LEU A 14 -32.15 -13.35 -3.88
N LEU A 15 -31.99 -14.38 -4.71
CA LEU A 15 -30.86 -15.31 -4.60
C LEU A 15 -29.52 -14.60 -4.89
N ILE A 16 -29.47 -13.70 -5.88
CA ILE A 16 -28.28 -12.88 -6.16
C ILE A 16 -27.99 -11.92 -4.99
N LEU A 17 -29.01 -11.30 -4.41
CA LEU A 17 -28.87 -10.43 -3.24
C LEU A 17 -28.43 -11.21 -1.99
N VAL A 18 -28.93 -12.44 -1.79
CA VAL A 18 -28.53 -13.32 -0.69
C VAL A 18 -27.09 -13.83 -0.88
N GLN A 19 -26.65 -14.07 -2.12
CA GLN A 19 -25.24 -14.38 -2.42
C GLN A 19 -24.32 -13.16 -2.27
N ALA A 20 -24.78 -11.96 -2.62
CA ALA A 20 -24.06 -10.71 -2.36
C ALA A 20 -23.98 -10.38 -0.86
N ASN A 21 -24.94 -10.89 -0.08
CA ASN A 21 -24.93 -10.85 1.38
C ASN A 21 -24.23 -12.08 2.00
N GLY A 22 -23.33 -12.71 1.23
CA GLY A 22 -22.50 -13.82 1.67
C GLY A 22 -21.85 -13.51 3.00
N ARG A 23 -22.47 -14.07 4.06
CA ARG A 23 -21.94 -14.35 5.39
C ARG A 23 -20.68 -13.54 5.72
N ASN A 24 -20.88 -12.30 6.18
CA ASN A 24 -19.85 -11.55 6.91
C ASN A 24 -19.60 -12.26 8.24
N ASP A 25 -18.93 -13.41 8.21
CA ASP A 25 -18.26 -13.96 9.39
C ASP A 25 -17.11 -12.97 9.67
N SER A 26 -17.41 -11.93 10.45
CA SER A 26 -16.67 -10.67 10.65
C SER A 26 -15.29 -10.82 11.30
N THR A 27 -14.75 -12.03 11.35
CA THR A 27 -13.52 -12.30 12.09
C THR A 27 -12.34 -12.34 11.12
N CYS A 28 -11.41 -11.41 11.31
CA CYS A 28 -10.15 -11.41 10.59
C CYS A 28 -9.36 -12.70 10.86
N PRO A 29 -8.77 -13.32 9.83
CA PRO A 29 -7.97 -14.52 10.00
C PRO A 29 -6.74 -14.17 10.83
N LYS A 30 -6.34 -15.09 11.72
CA LYS A 30 -5.10 -14.95 12.51
C LYS A 30 -3.86 -14.87 11.62
N SER A 31 -3.88 -15.62 10.53
CA SER A 31 -2.90 -15.58 9.47
C SER A 31 -3.52 -16.04 8.14
N PHE A 32 -2.88 -15.66 7.03
CA PHE A 32 -3.27 -16.10 5.69
C PHE A 32 -2.03 -16.35 4.82
N SER A 33 -2.24 -16.85 3.61
CA SER A 33 -1.18 -17.02 2.61
C SER A 33 -1.48 -16.21 1.36
N CYS A 34 -0.43 -15.74 0.68
CA CYS A 34 -0.52 -15.07 -0.61
C CYS A 34 0.61 -15.54 -1.52
N GLY A 35 0.29 -16.40 -2.49
CA GLY A 35 1.29 -17.06 -3.32
C GLY A 35 2.20 -17.94 -2.46
N ASN A 36 3.52 -17.74 -2.56
CA ASN A 36 4.50 -18.48 -1.76
C ASN A 36 4.72 -17.89 -0.36
N PHE A 37 4.08 -16.77 -0.03
CA PHE A 37 4.21 -16.13 1.27
C PHE A 37 3.14 -16.70 2.22
N THR A 38 3.56 -17.51 3.19
CA THR A 38 2.69 -18.11 4.21
C THR A 38 2.75 -17.34 5.53
N ASP A 39 1.82 -17.62 6.44
CA ASP A 39 1.77 -17.03 7.79
C ASP A 39 1.76 -15.50 7.81
N LEU A 40 1.17 -14.87 6.79
CA LEU A 40 0.99 -13.43 6.74
C LEU A 40 -0.02 -12.98 7.80
N ARG A 41 0.33 -11.94 8.54
CA ARG A 41 -0.48 -11.33 9.60
C ARG A 41 -0.50 -9.82 9.43
N LEU A 42 -1.10 -9.10 10.38
CA LEU A 42 -0.95 -7.65 10.47
C LEU A 42 0.55 -7.26 10.33
N PRO A 43 0.91 -6.29 9.46
CA PRO A 43 0.06 -5.30 8.80
C PRO A 43 -0.60 -5.74 7.48
N TYR A 44 -0.36 -6.95 6.97
CA TYR A 44 -0.85 -7.39 5.67
C TYR A 44 -2.36 -7.70 5.68
N SER A 45 -3.03 -7.48 4.56
CA SER A 45 -4.44 -7.88 4.36
C SER A 45 -4.70 -8.49 2.99
N LEU A 46 -5.76 -9.31 2.91
CA LEU A 46 -6.29 -9.82 1.65
C LEU A 46 -7.23 -8.80 1.00
N PRO A 47 -7.37 -8.79 -0.35
CA PRO A 47 -8.32 -7.93 -1.03
C PRO A 47 -9.78 -8.13 -0.57
N THR A 48 -10.12 -9.36 -0.21
CA THR A 48 -11.46 -9.75 0.25
C THR A 48 -11.75 -9.31 1.68
N GLN A 49 -10.72 -8.95 2.44
CA GLN A 49 -10.81 -8.57 3.86
C GLN A 49 -9.91 -7.35 4.13
N PRO A 50 -10.17 -6.21 3.47
CA PRO A 50 -9.28 -5.05 3.52
C PRO A 50 -9.25 -4.39 4.90
N TYR A 51 -10.25 -4.64 5.76
CA TYR A 51 -10.33 -4.11 7.12
C TYR A 51 -9.48 -4.89 8.15
N CYS A 52 -8.85 -5.99 7.75
CA CYS A 52 -8.03 -6.84 8.61
C CYS A 52 -6.55 -6.46 8.68
N GLY A 53 -6.13 -5.47 7.90
CA GLY A 53 -4.75 -5.02 7.85
C GLY A 53 -4.60 -3.76 6.99
N ILE A 54 -3.42 -3.17 7.07
CA ILE A 54 -3.12 -1.85 6.50
C ILE A 54 -2.47 -1.95 5.12
N MET A 55 -1.71 -3.03 4.87
CA MET A 55 -0.97 -3.25 3.64
C MET A 55 -1.70 -4.28 2.77
N PRO A 56 -2.64 -3.87 1.89
CA PRO A 56 -3.39 -4.80 1.08
C PRO A 56 -2.48 -5.49 0.07
N THR A 57 -2.58 -6.81 0.03
CA THR A 57 -1.96 -7.66 -0.97
C THR A 57 -2.96 -7.95 -2.09
N SER A 58 -2.49 -8.28 -3.29
CA SER A 58 -3.34 -8.65 -4.42
C SER A 58 -2.61 -9.56 -5.41
N GLY A 59 -3.35 -10.30 -6.21
CA GLY A 59 -2.80 -11.19 -7.23
C GLY A 59 -1.94 -12.30 -6.62
N CYS A 60 -2.41 -12.95 -5.56
CA CYS A 60 -1.65 -14.01 -4.87
C CYS A 60 -1.27 -15.17 -5.78
N ASP A 61 -2.06 -15.43 -6.82
CA ASP A 61 -1.77 -16.47 -7.84
C ASP A 61 -1.04 -15.91 -9.06
N ALA A 62 -0.78 -14.60 -9.11
CA ALA A 62 -0.13 -13.96 -10.23
C ALA A 62 1.36 -14.34 -10.30
N LYS A 63 1.86 -14.51 -11.53
CA LYS A 63 3.28 -14.72 -11.82
C LYS A 63 3.88 -13.47 -12.46
N PRO A 64 5.16 -13.13 -12.21
CA PRO A 64 6.08 -13.83 -11.30
C PRO A 64 5.84 -13.51 -9.82
N PHE A 65 5.26 -12.36 -9.50
CA PHE A 65 5.13 -11.87 -8.12
C PHE A 65 3.71 -11.34 -7.84
N PRO A 66 3.19 -11.56 -6.62
CA PRO A 66 2.01 -10.85 -6.15
C PRO A 66 2.33 -9.37 -5.90
N ARG A 67 1.29 -8.58 -5.63
CA ARG A 67 1.40 -7.12 -5.44
C ARG A 67 0.98 -6.69 -4.04
N ILE A 68 1.46 -5.52 -3.63
CA ILE A 68 1.16 -4.88 -2.34
C ILE A 68 1.02 -3.37 -2.48
N GLN A 69 0.15 -2.76 -1.67
CA GLN A 69 0.21 -1.33 -1.37
C GLN A 69 0.73 -1.14 0.06
N LEU A 70 1.52 -0.09 0.28
CA LEU A 70 1.97 0.27 1.64
C LEU A 70 0.82 0.81 2.50
N VAL A 71 -0.12 1.52 1.88
CA VAL A 71 -1.40 1.93 2.49
C VAL A 71 -2.52 1.76 1.48
N PRO A 72 -3.79 1.59 1.91
CA PRO A 72 -4.90 1.41 0.99
C PRO A 72 -5.04 2.60 0.05
N GLY A 73 -5.20 2.34 -1.25
CA GLY A 73 -5.33 3.39 -2.28
C GLY A 73 -4.01 4.01 -2.76
N GLY A 74 -2.86 3.52 -2.28
CA GLY A 74 -1.54 3.94 -2.77
C GLY A 74 -1.09 3.24 -4.06
N GLU A 75 0.17 3.42 -4.41
CA GLU A 75 0.80 2.74 -5.54
C GLU A 75 0.95 1.23 -5.30
N TRP A 76 0.86 0.45 -6.36
CA TRP A 76 1.07 -1.01 -6.33
C TRP A 76 2.53 -1.35 -6.65
N TYR A 77 3.13 -2.17 -5.79
CA TYR A 77 4.48 -2.69 -5.94
C TYR A 77 4.45 -4.21 -6.04
N TYR A 78 5.42 -4.81 -6.71
CA TYR A 78 5.64 -6.26 -6.63
C TYR A 78 6.24 -6.65 -5.29
N ILE A 79 5.79 -7.76 -4.71
CA ILE A 79 6.40 -8.34 -3.52
C ILE A 79 7.50 -9.30 -3.97
N LEU A 80 8.76 -8.89 -3.85
CA LEU A 80 9.91 -9.71 -4.23
C LEU A 80 10.32 -10.65 -3.09
N LYS A 81 10.28 -10.15 -1.85
CA LYS A 81 10.62 -10.90 -0.64
C LYS A 81 9.96 -10.26 0.58
N MET A 82 9.55 -11.08 1.54
CA MET A 82 9.03 -10.61 2.83
C MET A 82 9.91 -11.08 3.99
N HIS A 83 9.98 -10.24 5.02
CA HIS A 83 10.63 -10.50 6.30
C HIS A 83 9.69 -10.04 7.43
N ASN A 84 10.03 -10.32 8.69
CA ASN A 84 9.15 -10.06 9.84
C ASN A 84 8.67 -8.61 9.97
N SER A 85 9.50 -7.63 9.59
CA SER A 85 9.17 -6.20 9.67
C SER A 85 9.68 -5.40 8.48
N SER A 86 9.92 -6.09 7.35
CA SER A 86 10.37 -5.45 6.13
C SER A 86 9.94 -6.22 4.88
N VAL A 87 9.88 -5.52 3.76
CA VAL A 87 9.49 -6.07 2.47
C VAL A 87 10.38 -5.51 1.39
N TRP A 88 10.88 -6.39 0.51
CA TRP A 88 11.52 -6.01 -0.73
C TRP A 88 10.44 -5.82 -1.79
N LEU A 89 10.30 -4.58 -2.25
CA LEU A 89 9.34 -4.15 -3.25
C LEU A 89 10.02 -4.01 -4.61
N GLY A 90 9.32 -4.37 -5.68
CA GLY A 90 9.70 -4.03 -7.05
C GLY A 90 8.78 -2.93 -7.58
N ASP A 91 9.34 -1.77 -7.92
CA ASP A 91 8.59 -0.66 -8.50
C ASP A 91 8.54 -0.80 -10.04
N PRO A 92 7.37 -1.14 -10.63
CA PRO A 92 7.26 -1.40 -12.07
C PRO A 92 7.52 -0.15 -12.93
N MET A 93 7.17 1.03 -12.43
CA MET A 93 7.35 2.28 -13.17
C MET A 93 8.83 2.70 -13.14
N LEU A 94 9.49 2.52 -11.99
CA LEU A 94 10.92 2.73 -11.86
C LEU A 94 11.71 1.75 -12.75
N GLN A 95 11.33 0.47 -12.75
CA GLN A 95 11.94 -0.55 -13.61
C GLN A 95 11.90 -0.15 -15.08
N THR A 96 10.72 0.26 -15.55
CA THR A 96 10.52 0.69 -16.94
C THR A 96 11.39 1.88 -17.30
N THR A 97 11.45 2.88 -16.41
CA THR A 97 12.16 4.14 -16.67
C THR A 97 13.68 3.95 -16.64
N LEU A 98 14.20 3.14 -15.71
CA LEU A 98 15.62 2.79 -15.64
C LEU A 98 16.06 1.99 -16.87
N THR A 99 15.30 0.96 -17.25
CA THR A 99 15.60 0.13 -18.43
C THR A 99 15.71 0.97 -19.71
N GLN A 100 14.84 1.97 -19.85
CA GLN A 100 14.81 2.86 -21.01
C GLN A 100 15.85 4.00 -20.94
N HIS A 101 16.70 4.05 -19.91
CA HIS A 101 17.68 5.12 -19.68
C HIS A 101 17.05 6.52 -19.73
N LYS A 102 15.83 6.62 -19.21
CA LYS A 102 14.99 7.81 -19.31
C LYS A 102 15.27 8.76 -18.15
N CYS A 103 15.70 9.98 -18.46
CA CYS A 103 15.95 11.04 -17.47
C CYS A 103 14.72 11.39 -16.62
N GLN A 104 13.51 11.01 -17.05
CA GLN A 104 12.28 11.12 -16.26
C GLN A 104 12.35 10.39 -14.92
N VAL A 105 13.25 9.42 -14.74
CA VAL A 105 13.44 8.74 -13.44
C VAL A 105 13.80 9.72 -12.32
N PHE A 106 14.55 10.76 -12.66
CA PHE A 106 15.01 11.78 -11.73
C PHE A 106 13.93 12.82 -11.40
N ASN A 107 12.81 12.83 -12.13
CA ASN A 107 11.66 13.66 -11.80
C ASN A 107 10.73 12.99 -10.77
N LYS A 108 10.91 11.69 -10.50
CA LYS A 108 10.07 10.95 -9.57
C LYS A 108 10.45 11.31 -8.13
N LYS A 109 9.55 11.99 -7.42
CA LYS A 109 9.65 12.15 -5.97
C LYS A 109 9.18 10.87 -5.30
N PHE A 110 10.10 10.15 -4.67
CA PHE A 110 9.74 8.99 -3.88
C PHE A 110 9.31 9.44 -2.48
N SER A 111 8.00 9.38 -2.20
CA SER A 111 7.44 9.69 -0.88
C SER A 111 6.82 8.45 -0.26
N LEU A 112 7.16 8.18 1.00
CA LEU A 112 6.45 7.16 1.77
C LEU A 112 5.06 7.68 2.16
N PRO A 113 4.05 6.82 2.15
CA PRO A 113 2.73 7.21 2.61
C PRO A 113 2.75 7.49 4.10
N TYR A 114 1.90 8.42 4.52
CA TYR A 114 1.69 8.75 5.92
C TYR A 114 0.46 8.01 6.45
N SER A 115 0.62 7.31 7.58
CA SER A 115 -0.48 6.65 8.29
C SER A 115 -0.30 6.82 9.80
N PRO A 116 -1.37 7.02 10.58
CA PRO A 116 -1.29 7.04 12.04
C PRO A 116 -1.10 5.64 12.66
N SER A 117 -1.34 4.57 11.89
CA SER A 117 -1.27 3.18 12.37
C SER A 117 0.07 2.51 12.10
N ILE A 118 0.82 3.01 11.11
CA ILE A 118 2.06 2.40 10.63
C ILE A 118 2.99 3.46 10.06
N SER A 119 4.27 3.34 10.37
CA SER A 119 5.34 4.12 9.74
C SER A 119 6.19 3.25 8.84
N PHE A 120 6.80 3.87 7.85
CA PHE A 120 7.68 3.21 6.88
C PHE A 120 9.04 3.87 6.89
N ASN A 121 10.08 3.10 6.58
CA ASN A 121 11.42 3.58 6.32
C ASN A 121 12.00 2.85 5.10
N MET A 122 12.71 3.57 4.24
CA MET A 122 13.41 2.97 3.10
C MET A 122 14.89 2.88 3.41
N ILE A 123 15.49 1.73 3.16
CA ILE A 123 16.86 1.44 3.63
C ILE A 123 17.88 1.64 2.52
N ASN A 124 17.65 1.08 1.33
CA ASN A 124 18.62 1.07 0.24
C ASN A 124 18.48 2.30 -0.68
N LEU A 125 18.59 3.51 -0.15
CA LEU A 125 18.49 4.74 -0.94
C LEU A 125 19.82 5.48 -1.05
N ILE A 126 20.08 6.08 -2.21
CA ILE A 126 21.17 7.03 -2.42
C ILE A 126 20.65 8.46 -2.58
N ASN A 127 21.40 9.42 -2.02
CA ASN A 127 21.18 10.85 -2.22
C ASN A 127 21.72 11.29 -3.59
N ILE A 128 20.86 11.91 -4.40
CA ILE A 128 21.22 12.42 -5.73
C ILE A 128 20.83 13.89 -5.81
N PHE A 129 21.79 14.72 -6.21
CA PHE A 129 21.55 16.13 -6.49
C PHE A 129 21.24 16.34 -7.96
N ILE A 130 20.16 17.08 -8.22
CA ILE A 130 19.76 17.50 -9.56
C ILE A 130 19.87 19.02 -9.61
N CYS A 131 20.77 19.53 -10.42
CA CYS A 131 21.02 20.96 -10.57
C CYS A 131 20.59 21.43 -11.95
N ILE A 132 19.75 22.47 -12.00
CA ILE A 132 19.29 23.05 -13.27
C ILE A 132 20.49 23.58 -14.04
N SER A 133 20.55 23.25 -15.33
CA SER A 133 21.61 23.69 -16.23
C SER A 133 21.01 24.52 -17.35
N SER A 134 21.25 25.84 -17.33
CA SER A 134 20.98 26.71 -18.48
C SER A 134 22.21 26.75 -19.39
N SER A 135 22.03 26.93 -20.70
CA SER A 135 23.12 26.94 -21.69
C SER A 135 24.26 27.91 -21.35
N ASN A 136 23.97 29.01 -20.64
CA ASN A 136 24.96 30.00 -20.18
C ASN A 136 25.71 29.59 -18.90
N ASN A 137 25.26 28.57 -18.17
CA ASN A 137 25.83 28.12 -16.89
C ASN A 137 26.59 26.79 -16.98
N VAL A 138 26.53 26.05 -18.10
CA VAL A 138 27.27 24.78 -18.26
C VAL A 138 28.76 25.01 -18.04
N HIS A 139 29.34 26.05 -18.67
CA HIS A 139 30.76 26.40 -18.51
C HIS A 139 31.09 26.83 -17.07
N ASN A 140 30.25 27.64 -16.43
CA ASN A 140 30.45 28.08 -15.04
C ASN A 140 30.34 26.93 -14.02
N ILE A 141 29.43 25.97 -14.23
CA ILE A 141 29.28 24.78 -13.36
C ILE A 141 30.44 23.80 -13.54
N THR A 142 31.01 23.70 -14.76
CA THR A 142 32.19 22.86 -15.02
C THR A 142 33.52 23.50 -14.62
N GLN A 143 33.65 24.83 -14.63
CA GLN A 143 34.89 25.54 -14.24
C GLN A 143 34.93 25.93 -12.76
N ASN A 144 33.82 26.40 -12.18
CA ASN A 144 33.64 26.42 -10.74
C ASN A 144 33.09 25.06 -10.35
N LYS A 145 34.00 24.11 -10.09
CA LYS A 145 33.70 22.99 -9.20
C LYS A 145 33.20 23.63 -7.91
N ASN A 146 31.89 23.82 -7.76
CA ASN A 146 31.31 24.29 -6.51
C ASN A 146 31.93 23.41 -5.43
N ASP A 147 32.64 23.98 -4.46
CA ASP A 147 33.37 23.21 -3.43
C ASP A 147 32.48 22.12 -2.81
N HIS A 148 31.16 22.36 -2.81
CA HIS A 148 30.11 21.43 -2.45
C HIS A 148 30.16 20.05 -3.16
N PHE A 149 30.49 19.97 -4.45
CA PHE A 149 30.49 18.73 -5.24
C PHE A 149 31.89 18.14 -5.46
N VAL A 150 32.89 18.59 -4.70
CA VAL A 150 34.22 17.98 -4.71
C VAL A 150 34.11 16.51 -4.28
N GLY A 151 34.58 15.59 -5.14
CA GLY A 151 34.50 14.15 -4.89
C GLY A 151 33.16 13.50 -5.25
N TYR A 152 32.23 14.23 -5.88
CA TYR A 152 31.02 13.65 -6.47
C TYR A 152 31.29 13.22 -7.92
N ASN A 153 30.62 12.16 -8.34
CA ASN A 153 30.46 11.81 -9.74
C ASN A 153 29.43 12.75 -10.38
N MET A 154 29.58 12.97 -11.69
CA MET A 154 28.72 13.86 -12.47
C MET A 154 28.14 13.12 -13.68
N TYR A 155 26.85 13.33 -13.95
CA TYR A 155 26.19 12.87 -15.16
C TYR A 155 25.44 14.04 -15.82
N SER A 156 25.79 14.33 -17.08
CA SER A 156 25.24 15.44 -17.88
C SER A 156 24.50 14.97 -19.14
N GLY A 157 24.09 13.70 -19.18
CA GLY A 157 23.36 13.13 -20.32
C GLY A 157 21.86 13.47 -20.33
N CYS A 158 21.37 14.23 -19.35
CA CYS A 158 19.99 14.71 -19.31
C CYS A 158 19.91 16.18 -19.77
N GLU A 159 18.95 16.47 -20.65
CA GLU A 159 18.71 17.83 -21.10
C GLU A 159 18.12 18.69 -19.96
N GLY A 160 18.66 19.89 -19.76
CA GLY A 160 18.16 20.88 -18.79
C GLY A 160 18.68 20.73 -17.36
N PHE A 161 19.40 19.67 -17.02
CA PHE A 161 19.97 19.49 -15.67
C PHE A 161 21.21 18.58 -15.63
N ILE A 162 22.05 18.80 -14.62
CA ILE A 162 23.22 17.98 -14.31
C ILE A 162 22.94 17.23 -13.01
N ILE A 163 23.37 15.97 -12.97
CA ILE A 163 23.21 15.09 -11.82
C ILE A 163 24.55 14.92 -11.11
N TYR A 164 24.57 15.13 -9.79
CA TYR A 164 25.71 14.84 -8.93
C TYR A 164 25.36 13.76 -7.91
N TYR A 165 26.24 12.77 -7.76
CA TYR A 165 26.02 11.64 -6.86
C TYR A 165 27.34 11.13 -6.28
N LYS A 166 27.28 10.57 -5.07
CA LYS A 166 28.42 9.97 -4.38
C LYS A 166 27.92 8.81 -3.53
N PHE A 167 28.69 7.73 -3.50
CA PHE A 167 28.42 6.61 -2.60
C PHE A 167 28.88 7.00 -1.19
N SER A 168 27.95 7.51 -0.39
CA SER A 168 28.18 7.93 0.99
C SER A 168 26.86 7.85 1.75
N ASP A 169 26.89 7.26 2.95
CA ASP A 169 25.76 7.24 3.89
C ASP A 169 25.63 8.57 4.65
N GLU A 170 26.40 9.61 4.26
CA GLU A 170 26.36 10.90 4.91
C GLU A 170 24.95 11.53 4.85
N TYR A 171 24.42 11.83 6.03
CA TYR A 171 23.20 12.59 6.17
C TYR A 171 23.39 14.02 5.67
N ILE A 172 22.74 14.35 4.56
CA ILE A 172 22.77 15.70 3.97
C ILE A 172 21.70 16.56 4.63
N ARG A 173 22.11 17.60 5.36
CA ARG A 173 21.20 18.60 5.93
C ARG A 173 20.60 19.47 4.83
N ALA A 174 19.32 19.85 4.97
CA ALA A 174 18.57 20.64 3.99
C ALA A 174 19.24 21.98 3.62
N TYR A 175 19.97 22.60 4.55
CA TYR A 175 20.71 23.86 4.33
C TYR A 175 21.97 23.70 3.46
N ASN A 176 22.39 22.47 3.18
CA ASN A 176 23.57 22.21 2.36
C ASN A 176 23.23 22.10 0.87
N ILE A 177 21.96 22.21 0.45
CA ILE A 177 21.59 22.07 -0.96
C ILE A 177 21.92 23.39 -1.69
N PRO A 178 22.80 23.39 -2.71
CA PRO A 178 23.14 24.61 -3.44
C PRO A 178 21.94 25.23 -4.15
N THR A 179 22.00 26.54 -4.38
CA THR A 179 21.00 27.26 -5.19
C THR A 179 20.84 26.62 -6.56
N ASN A 180 19.60 26.48 -7.05
CA ASN A 180 19.23 25.80 -8.30
C ASN A 180 19.43 24.28 -8.31
N CYS A 181 19.77 23.68 -7.17
CA CYS A 181 19.80 22.24 -7.00
C CYS A 181 18.63 21.75 -6.16
N SER A 182 18.24 20.50 -6.37
CA SER A 182 17.31 19.75 -5.53
C SER A 182 17.92 18.42 -5.15
N LEU A 183 17.52 17.89 -4.00
CA LEU A 183 17.94 16.59 -3.51
C LEU A 183 16.80 15.60 -3.69
N ILE A 184 17.07 14.49 -4.36
CA ILE A 184 16.17 13.34 -4.44
C ILE A 184 16.85 12.10 -3.87
N ARG A 185 16.03 11.09 -3.57
CA ARG A 185 16.52 9.77 -3.16
C ARG A 185 15.96 8.69 -4.06
N LEU A 186 16.84 7.83 -4.56
CA LEU A 186 16.46 6.71 -5.41
C LEU A 186 17.03 5.40 -4.88
N PRO A 187 16.39 4.25 -5.16
CA PRO A 187 16.87 2.96 -4.73
C PRO A 187 18.19 2.59 -5.41
N ILE A 188 19.13 2.12 -4.61
CA ILE A 188 20.42 1.64 -5.06
C ILE A 188 20.39 0.11 -5.19
N HIS A 189 20.96 -0.37 -6.29
CA HIS A 189 21.06 -1.80 -6.63
C HIS A 189 22.51 -2.29 -6.58
N SER A 190 23.44 -1.48 -7.06
CA SER A 190 24.86 -1.81 -7.15
C SER A 190 25.71 -0.64 -6.63
N SER A 191 26.89 -0.92 -6.09
CA SER A 191 27.90 0.10 -5.76
C SER A 191 28.85 0.40 -6.93
N HIS A 192 28.64 -0.25 -8.07
CA HIS A 192 29.51 -0.20 -9.24
C HIS A 192 28.70 0.05 -10.53
N GLY A 193 29.37 0.61 -11.53
CA GLY A 193 28.77 0.95 -12.82
C GLY A 193 28.48 2.44 -12.96
N ASP A 194 27.88 2.82 -14.09
CA ASP A 194 27.37 4.17 -14.29
C ASP A 194 26.10 4.44 -13.45
N LEU A 195 25.61 5.68 -13.50
CA LEU A 195 24.45 6.13 -12.74
C LEU A 195 23.21 5.24 -12.94
N PHE A 196 22.93 4.76 -14.16
CA PHE A 196 21.74 3.96 -14.43
C PHE A 196 21.92 2.50 -14.01
N ASN A 197 23.13 1.95 -14.15
CA ASN A 197 23.47 0.60 -13.68
C ASN A 197 23.53 0.51 -12.15
N MET A 198 23.82 1.64 -11.48
CA MET A 198 23.88 1.71 -10.03
C MET A 198 22.48 1.68 -9.38
N LEU A 199 21.48 2.24 -10.08
CA LEU A 199 20.10 2.33 -9.62
C LEU A 199 19.32 1.06 -9.97
N GLY A 200 18.30 0.75 -9.16
CA GLY A 200 17.41 -0.37 -9.45
C GLY A 200 15.97 -0.10 -9.05
N PRO A 201 15.05 -0.95 -9.53
CA PRO A 201 13.65 -0.87 -9.16
C PRO A 201 13.34 -1.46 -7.77
N GLU A 202 14.30 -2.13 -7.14
CA GLU A 202 14.09 -2.81 -5.87
C GLU A 202 14.23 -1.88 -4.66
N ILE A 203 13.25 -1.90 -3.77
CA ILE A 203 13.17 -1.02 -2.60
C ILE A 203 12.94 -1.86 -1.35
N LEU A 204 13.87 -1.80 -0.40
CA LEU A 204 13.70 -2.36 0.92
C LEU A 204 12.95 -1.37 1.80
N VAL A 205 11.71 -1.73 2.14
CA VAL A 205 10.86 -0.95 3.04
C VAL A 205 10.73 -1.68 4.36
N GLU A 206 11.24 -1.07 5.42
CA GLU A 206 10.92 -1.44 6.79
C GLU A 206 9.64 -0.76 7.24
N TRP A 207 8.88 -1.43 8.09
CA TRP A 207 7.65 -0.87 8.65
C TRP A 207 7.59 -1.09 10.16
N LYS A 208 6.89 -0.18 10.85
CA LYS A 208 6.64 -0.28 12.28
C LYS A 208 5.21 0.15 12.58
N LEU A 209 4.46 -0.71 13.26
CA LEU A 209 3.14 -0.35 13.77
C LEU A 209 3.26 0.70 14.88
N SER A 210 2.32 1.64 14.92
CA SER A 210 2.21 2.58 16.03
C SER A 210 1.91 1.86 17.34
N GLU A 211 2.22 2.50 18.48
CA GLU A 211 1.94 1.91 19.79
C GLU A 211 0.43 1.72 19.97
N GLU A 212 -0.37 2.66 19.49
CA GLU A 212 -1.83 2.63 19.51
C GLU A 212 -2.37 1.46 18.68
N CYS A 213 -1.81 1.24 17.49
CA CYS A 213 -2.21 0.11 16.65
C CYS A 213 -1.84 -1.24 17.29
N ASN A 214 -0.62 -1.36 17.83
CA ASN A 214 -0.21 -2.57 18.55
C ASN A 214 -1.17 -2.86 19.72
N LYS A 215 -1.46 -1.87 20.57
CA LYS A 215 -2.40 -2.02 21.69
C LYS A 215 -3.80 -2.43 21.22
N CYS A 216 -4.27 -1.84 20.13
CA CYS A 216 -5.56 -2.21 19.53
C CYS A 216 -5.58 -3.68 19.11
N HIS A 217 -4.56 -4.12 18.37
CA HIS A 217 -4.45 -5.47 17.85
C HIS A 217 -4.35 -6.52 18.97
N TYR A 218 -3.48 -6.32 19.96
CA TYR A 218 -3.39 -7.21 21.12
C TYR A 218 -4.68 -7.23 21.96
N GLY A 219 -5.45 -6.13 21.93
CA GLY A 219 -6.77 -6.04 22.53
C GLY A 219 -7.91 -6.61 21.69
N GLY A 220 -7.61 -7.34 20.61
CA GLY A 220 -8.57 -7.99 19.71
C GLY A 220 -9.26 -7.07 18.71
N GLY A 221 -8.77 -5.83 18.54
CA GLY A 221 -9.31 -4.87 17.58
C GLY A 221 -8.55 -4.81 16.26
N GLN A 222 -9.08 -4.02 15.32
CA GLN A 222 -8.49 -3.73 14.03
C GLN A 222 -8.08 -2.26 13.94
N CYS A 223 -6.86 -2.02 13.47
CA CYS A 223 -6.34 -0.68 13.25
C CYS A 223 -6.96 -0.09 11.99
N GLN A 224 -7.74 0.98 12.15
CA GLN A 224 -8.37 1.70 11.04
C GLN A 224 -7.97 3.18 11.08
N SER A 225 -8.16 3.86 9.96
CA SER A 225 -8.06 5.30 9.87
C SER A 225 -9.38 5.85 9.39
N ASP A 226 -9.88 6.90 10.05
CA ASP A 226 -11.08 7.57 9.58
C ASP A 226 -10.80 8.42 8.33
N LYS A 227 -11.84 9.05 7.77
CA LYS A 227 -11.72 9.91 6.58
C LYS A 227 -10.78 11.12 6.78
N THR A 228 -10.46 11.47 8.02
CA THR A 228 -9.53 12.55 8.37
C THR A 228 -8.11 12.04 8.63
N ASN A 229 -7.85 10.77 8.33
CA ASN A 229 -6.59 10.07 8.61
C ASN A 229 -6.22 10.06 10.11
N LYS A 230 -7.24 10.03 10.98
CA LYS A 230 -7.05 9.85 12.41
C LYS A 230 -7.20 8.38 12.77
N PHE A 231 -6.36 7.92 13.68
CA PHE A 231 -6.39 6.54 14.18
C PHE A 231 -7.73 6.21 14.84
N SER A 232 -8.25 5.01 14.56
CA SER A 232 -9.39 4.40 15.24
C SER A 232 -9.13 2.92 15.47
N CYS A 233 -9.55 2.41 16.63
CA CYS A 233 -9.51 0.98 16.94
C CYS A 233 -10.92 0.40 16.84
N HIS A 234 -11.19 -0.37 15.78
CA HIS A 234 -12.48 -1.02 15.61
C HIS A 234 -12.49 -2.36 16.36
N LYS A 235 -13.52 -2.60 17.16
CA LYS A 235 -13.76 -3.88 17.83
C LYS A 235 -15.17 -4.32 17.50
N ASP A 236 -15.34 -5.56 17.06
CA ASP A 236 -16.66 -6.15 16.92
C ASP A 236 -17.36 -6.08 18.30
N ALA A 237 -18.62 -5.67 18.32
CA ALA A 237 -19.42 -5.72 19.52
C ALA A 237 -19.45 -7.18 20.00
N LYS A 238 -18.93 -7.45 21.20
CA LYS A 238 -19.03 -8.78 21.81
C LYS A 238 -20.51 -9.18 21.80
N THR A 239 -20.88 -10.24 21.09
CA THR A 239 -22.16 -10.91 21.36
C THR A 239 -22.13 -11.28 22.84
N PRO A 240 -23.11 -10.85 23.66
CA PRO A 240 -23.16 -11.28 25.04
C PRO A 240 -23.15 -12.80 25.06
N THR A 241 -22.11 -13.39 25.64
CA THR A 241 -22.13 -14.80 26.02
C THR A 241 -23.37 -14.96 26.90
N SER A 242 -24.36 -15.68 26.41
CA SER A 242 -25.58 -15.98 27.14
C SER A 242 -25.18 -16.73 28.41
N SER A 243 -25.09 -16.02 29.53
CA SER A 243 -25.29 -16.63 30.83
C SER A 243 -26.73 -17.15 30.85
N THR A 244 -26.87 -18.43 31.08
CA THR A 244 -28.13 -19.15 31.24
C THR A 244 -29.06 -18.40 32.19
N ASP A 245 -30.13 -17.80 31.66
CA ASP A 245 -31.31 -17.45 32.44
C ASP A 245 -32.56 -17.80 31.61
N GLN A 246 -33.24 -18.84 32.05
CA GLN A 246 -34.49 -19.31 31.48
C GLN A 246 -35.60 -18.32 31.86
N ARG A 247 -35.93 -17.40 30.96
CA ARG A 247 -37.24 -16.77 30.92
C ARG A 247 -37.83 -16.89 29.53
N ILE A 248 -38.76 -17.84 29.42
CA ILE A 248 -39.69 -17.97 28.31
C ILE A 248 -40.49 -16.67 28.24
N VAL A 249 -40.26 -15.88 27.19
CA VAL A 249 -41.17 -14.84 26.75
C VAL A 249 -41.57 -15.19 25.33
N THR A 250 -42.77 -15.75 25.20
CA THR A 250 -43.44 -15.99 23.93
C THR A 250 -43.73 -14.63 23.29
N ILE A 251 -43.08 -14.32 22.18
CA ILE A 251 -43.53 -13.28 21.25
C ILE A 251 -43.91 -13.99 19.96
N GLU A 252 -45.21 -13.97 19.68
CA GLU A 252 -45.84 -14.59 18.53
C GLU A 252 -45.26 -14.05 17.23
N ARG A 253 -44.94 -14.98 16.34
CA ARG A 253 -44.73 -14.77 14.90
C ARG A 253 -45.96 -14.07 14.33
N ASN A 254 -45.79 -12.95 13.64
CA ASN A 254 -46.68 -12.60 12.53
C ASN A 254 -46.03 -11.66 11.51
N MET A 255 -45.17 -12.25 10.68
CA MET A 255 -44.75 -11.65 9.40
C MET A 255 -44.72 -12.67 8.25
N GLY A 256 -45.12 -13.92 8.51
CA GLY A 256 -45.27 -14.97 7.50
C GLY A 256 -46.70 -15.12 6.97
N GLU A 257 -47.72 -14.74 7.77
CA GLU A 257 -49.12 -14.85 7.33
C GLU A 257 -49.57 -13.70 6.41
N LEU A 258 -48.95 -12.51 6.50
CA LEU A 258 -49.32 -11.39 5.61
C LEU A 258 -48.89 -11.65 4.15
N ILE A 259 -47.87 -12.49 3.95
CA ILE A 259 -47.36 -12.84 2.61
C ILE A 259 -48.13 -14.03 2.02
N LEU A 260 -48.71 -14.92 2.84
CA LEU A 260 -49.53 -16.02 2.32
C LEU A 260 -50.92 -15.54 1.88
N VAL A 261 -51.50 -14.56 2.57
CA VAL A 261 -52.83 -14.02 2.24
C VAL A 261 -52.81 -13.22 0.93
N THR A 262 -51.72 -12.52 0.63
CA THR A 262 -51.59 -11.75 -0.63
C THR A 262 -51.40 -12.61 -1.88
N VAL A 263 -50.97 -13.88 -1.73
CA VAL A 263 -50.75 -14.79 -2.86
C VAL A 263 -52.00 -15.62 -3.20
N LEU A 264 -52.93 -15.80 -2.27
CA LEU A 264 -54.17 -16.56 -2.50
C LEU A 264 -55.33 -15.72 -3.07
N GLU A 265 -55.29 -14.39 -3.02
CA GLU A 265 -56.28 -13.52 -3.68
C GLU A 265 -56.04 -13.32 -5.19
N TYR A 266 -54.97 -13.91 -5.75
CA TYR A 266 -54.59 -13.81 -7.17
C TYR A 266 -54.43 -15.17 -7.87
N ILE A 267 -55.09 -16.22 -7.36
CA ILE A 267 -55.34 -17.50 -8.06
C ILE A 267 -56.85 -17.64 -8.26
#